data_AF-A0A379CHD0-F1
#
_entry.id   AF-A0A379CHD0-F1
#
_cell.length_a   1.000
_cell.length_b   1.000
_cell.length_c   1.000
_cell.angle_alpha   90.00
_cell.angle_beta   90.00
_cell.angle_gamma   90.00
#
_symmetry.space_group_name_H-M   'P 1'
#
loop_
_entity.id
_entity.type
_entity.pdbx_description
1 polymer ?
#
loop_
_entity_poly.entity_id
_entity_poly.type
_entity_poly.pdbx_seq_one_letter_code
_entity_poly.pdbx_strand_id
1 'polypeptide(L)'
;MIIDIHAGHNPANKVACGASDLLNESIENRIILGKLKNILTSQGHKVYDSTCNDGYSVGDIINKIVRSVNSHKDTELAVSLHFNAYKPQHHQDGHVMGCEVLHYDERTFKYGTQICKNLNAIGIPTHGQPNKIRRDLGFIRSTNPLAILIEICFVDDSDDYNRYKGHEDAVAQAIALGLQLKNYTSSNQSKPSTQATTSPSKPLDRPIIDDVKFVGNPTTCVAQMEAWAIANNAIEFAKIAKSCYDTCISMGLDPAPVYAQTALETGWLYKNGQSQAGINASYHNPCGLKVTAGGSDYDKNAHKVFKDWSEGFRAMGQHLLLYYGAEGYPLKNPVDPRHFKFLFGKAKTVVGLGGEGKWNNNPEYGKNIMKLYRKLLATEYKKPVETPIAPNIDTNNLTIVTYTNIADMPAAMLINTWLGYPVVNTNSFGFDRTRYANILHVGGAGAPSGSTVLAGRTKYDTLDVVVDYIKKNKK
;
A
#
# COMPACT_ATOMS: atom_id res chain seq x y z
N MET A 1 7.71 -27.35 -0.49
CA MET A 1 6.98 -26.12 -0.15
C MET A 1 7.00 -25.18 -1.34
N ILE A 2 6.02 -24.28 -1.43
CA ILE A 2 5.99 -23.16 -2.38
C ILE A 2 6.23 -21.90 -1.56
N ILE A 3 7.41 -21.29 -1.72
CA ILE A 3 7.87 -20.20 -0.87
C ILE A 3 8.11 -18.97 -1.74
N ASP A 4 7.65 -17.81 -1.29
CA ASP A 4 8.05 -16.53 -1.87
C ASP A 4 9.09 -15.88 -0.97
N ILE A 5 10.23 -15.48 -1.54
CA ILE A 5 11.34 -14.90 -0.80
C ILE A 5 11.72 -13.60 -1.48
N HIS A 6 12.05 -12.57 -0.71
CA HIS A 6 12.62 -11.35 -1.26
C HIS A 6 13.72 -10.79 -0.37
N ALA A 7 14.65 -10.09 -1.00
CA ALA A 7 15.58 -9.21 -0.30
C ALA A 7 14.82 -7.94 0.11
N GLY A 8 14.86 -7.61 1.40
CA GLY A 8 14.37 -6.34 1.92
C GLY A 8 15.11 -5.16 1.30
N HIS A 9 14.41 -4.02 1.23
CA HIS A 9 14.92 -2.75 0.71
C HIS A 9 15.31 -2.75 -0.78
N ASN A 10 15.61 -1.56 -1.27
CA ASN A 10 16.18 -1.37 -2.59
C ASN A 10 17.65 -1.81 -2.67
N PRO A 11 18.24 -1.90 -3.88
CA PRO A 11 19.67 -2.10 -4.06
C PRO A 11 20.47 -1.03 -3.32
N ALA A 12 21.69 -1.38 -2.91
CA ALA A 12 22.60 -0.40 -2.31
C ALA A 12 22.77 0.82 -3.22
N ASN A 13 23.00 1.98 -2.59
CA ASN A 13 23.13 3.27 -3.26
C ASN A 13 21.86 3.77 -3.98
N LYS A 14 20.69 3.17 -3.71
CA LYS A 14 19.38 3.69 -4.13
C LYS A 14 18.59 4.20 -2.93
N VAL A 15 17.60 5.06 -3.19
CA VAL A 15 16.64 5.51 -2.17
C VAL A 15 16.00 4.33 -1.47
N ALA A 16 15.79 4.43 -0.15
CA ALA A 16 15.24 3.34 0.66
C ALA A 16 16.01 2.00 0.50
N CYS A 17 17.34 2.09 0.34
CA CYS A 17 18.24 1.01 0.71
C CYS A 17 18.21 0.80 2.23
N GLY A 18 18.63 -0.38 2.67
CA GLY A 18 18.71 -0.73 4.08
C GLY A 18 19.85 -0.02 4.80
N ALA A 19 20.00 -0.34 6.08
CA ALA A 19 21.09 0.18 6.90
C ALA A 19 22.45 -0.22 6.32
N SER A 20 23.45 0.65 6.48
CA SER A 20 24.81 0.40 6.00
C SER A 20 25.82 0.93 6.99
N ASP A 21 26.67 0.02 7.47
CA ASP A 21 27.83 0.30 8.31
C ASP A 21 28.91 -0.76 8.01
N LEU A 22 29.23 -1.65 8.97
CA LEU A 22 30.16 -2.78 8.77
C LEU A 22 29.66 -3.74 7.70
N LEU A 23 28.34 -3.96 7.68
CA LEU A 23 27.61 -4.62 6.59
C LEU A 23 26.70 -3.62 5.88
N ASN A 24 26.40 -3.90 4.62
CA ASN A 24 25.35 -3.18 3.88
C ASN A 24 24.14 -4.10 3.73
N GLU A 25 23.06 -3.81 4.47
CA GLU A 25 21.85 -4.64 4.53
C GLU A 25 21.30 -4.95 3.13
N SER A 26 21.25 -3.94 2.24
CA SER A 26 20.76 -4.12 0.87
C SER A 26 21.60 -5.10 0.04
N ILE A 27 22.92 -5.13 0.23
CA ILE A 27 23.81 -6.07 -0.44
C ILE A 27 23.64 -7.47 0.17
N GLU A 28 23.70 -7.55 1.49
CA GLU A 28 23.70 -8.82 2.21
C GLU A 28 22.34 -9.54 2.10
N ASN A 29 21.22 -8.81 2.09
CA ASN A 29 19.89 -9.37 1.78
C ASN A 29 19.86 -10.11 0.44
N ARG A 30 20.51 -9.53 -0.60
CA ARG A 30 20.56 -10.11 -1.95
C ARG A 30 21.51 -11.30 -2.04
N ILE A 31 22.61 -11.27 -1.30
CA ILE A 31 23.54 -12.39 -1.19
C ILE A 31 22.84 -13.59 -0.56
N ILE A 32 22.19 -13.41 0.59
CA ILE A 32 21.45 -14.48 1.27
C ILE A 32 20.27 -14.97 0.44
N LEU A 33 19.52 -14.08 -0.20
CA LEU A 33 18.46 -14.45 -1.14
C LEU A 33 18.97 -15.40 -2.23
N GLY A 34 20.06 -15.05 -2.91
CA GLY A 34 20.64 -15.87 -3.98
C GLY A 34 21.02 -17.28 -3.50
N LYS A 35 21.71 -17.36 -2.36
CA LYS A 35 22.10 -18.63 -1.74
C LYS A 35 20.89 -19.46 -1.31
N LEU A 36 19.94 -18.85 -0.62
CA LEU A 36 18.74 -19.51 -0.12
C LEU A 36 17.85 -20.05 -1.26
N LYS A 37 17.67 -19.26 -2.33
CA LYS A 37 16.95 -19.71 -3.54
C LYS A 37 17.61 -20.95 -4.15
N ASN A 38 18.94 -20.94 -4.28
CA ASN A 38 19.67 -22.07 -4.84
C ASN A 38 19.52 -23.34 -4.00
N ILE A 39 19.65 -23.21 -2.67
CA ILE A 39 19.49 -24.32 -1.73
C ILE A 39 18.08 -24.91 -1.84
N LEU A 40 17.03 -24.09 -1.68
CA LEU A 40 15.65 -24.56 -1.68
C LEU A 40 15.24 -25.16 -3.03
N THR A 41 15.65 -24.54 -4.15
CA THR A 41 15.37 -25.07 -5.50
C THR A 41 16.07 -26.41 -5.73
N SER A 42 17.33 -26.55 -5.29
CA SER A 42 18.07 -27.83 -5.38
C SER A 42 17.44 -28.96 -4.56
N GLN A 43 16.66 -28.61 -3.54
CA GLN A 43 15.90 -29.53 -2.68
C GLN A 43 14.48 -29.80 -3.22
N GLY A 44 14.15 -29.32 -4.42
CA GLY A 44 12.87 -29.56 -5.08
C GLY A 44 11.72 -28.67 -4.58
N HIS A 45 12.01 -27.58 -3.87
CA HIS A 45 11.01 -26.58 -3.53
C HIS A 45 10.78 -25.60 -4.69
N LYS A 46 9.55 -25.11 -4.81
CA LYS A 46 9.23 -24.03 -5.75
C LYS A 46 9.47 -22.70 -5.04
N VAL A 47 10.30 -21.85 -5.63
CA VAL A 47 10.69 -20.56 -5.03
C VAL A 47 10.34 -19.41 -5.97
N TYR A 48 9.51 -18.50 -5.49
CA TYR A 48 9.27 -17.20 -6.11
C TYR A 48 10.24 -16.16 -5.53
N ASP A 49 10.67 -15.22 -6.37
CA ASP A 49 11.49 -14.09 -5.97
C ASP A 49 10.74 -12.78 -6.22
N SER A 50 10.26 -12.17 -5.14
CA SER A 50 9.51 -10.91 -5.18
C SER A 50 10.37 -9.69 -4.86
N THR A 51 11.70 -9.80 -5.01
CA THR A 51 12.62 -8.70 -4.72
C THR A 51 12.36 -7.48 -5.59
N CYS A 52 12.11 -6.36 -4.93
CA CYS A 52 12.04 -5.06 -5.58
C CYS A 52 13.48 -4.50 -5.78
N ASN A 53 13.81 -4.11 -7.01
CA ASN A 53 15.12 -3.56 -7.35
C ASN A 53 15.08 -2.10 -7.85
N ASP A 54 13.88 -1.53 -7.91
CA ASP A 54 13.57 -0.30 -8.62
C ASP A 54 12.54 0.55 -7.84
N GLY A 55 12.46 0.37 -6.52
CA GLY A 55 11.62 1.19 -5.68
C GLY A 55 12.08 2.65 -5.69
N TYR A 56 11.19 3.58 -5.38
CA TYR A 56 11.56 4.99 -5.19
C TYR A 56 11.23 5.52 -3.79
N SER A 57 10.71 4.66 -2.90
CA SER A 57 10.53 4.93 -1.47
C SER A 57 10.31 3.61 -0.70
N VAL A 58 10.45 3.63 0.64
CA VAL A 58 10.15 2.45 1.50
C VAL A 58 8.75 1.92 1.25
N GLY A 59 7.75 2.80 1.12
CA GLY A 59 6.37 2.40 0.86
C GLY A 59 6.17 1.75 -0.52
N ASP A 60 6.83 2.26 -1.56
CA ASP A 60 6.76 1.69 -2.91
C ASP A 60 7.40 0.29 -2.95
N ILE A 61 8.54 0.11 -2.30
CA ILE A 61 9.22 -1.19 -2.16
C ILE A 61 8.29 -2.21 -1.50
N ILE A 62 7.75 -1.87 -0.32
CA ILE A 62 6.84 -2.75 0.42
C ILE A 62 5.63 -3.11 -0.44
N ASN A 63 5.04 -2.13 -1.13
CA ASN A 63 3.86 -2.36 -1.94
C ASN A 63 4.16 -3.24 -3.17
N LYS A 64 5.29 -3.04 -3.86
CA LYS A 64 5.72 -3.88 -5.00
C LYS A 64 5.97 -5.32 -4.56
N ILE A 65 6.67 -5.50 -3.44
CA ILE A 65 6.91 -6.82 -2.83
C ILE A 65 5.57 -7.48 -2.51
N VAL A 66 4.68 -6.80 -1.76
CA VAL A 66 3.37 -7.34 -1.37
C VAL A 66 2.54 -7.72 -2.59
N ARG A 67 2.53 -6.90 -3.65
CA ARG A 67 1.80 -7.22 -4.90
C ARG A 67 2.38 -8.43 -5.60
N SER A 68 3.70 -8.51 -5.73
CA SER A 68 4.38 -9.65 -6.34
C SER A 68 4.07 -10.94 -5.57
N VAL A 69 4.27 -10.93 -4.24
CA VAL A 69 3.92 -12.05 -3.34
C VAL A 69 2.45 -12.45 -3.50
N ASN A 70 1.54 -11.47 -3.51
CA ASN A 70 0.11 -11.73 -3.61
C ASN A 70 -0.34 -12.20 -5.01
N SER A 71 0.50 -12.03 -6.04
CA SER A 71 0.26 -12.56 -7.39
C SER A 71 0.53 -14.06 -7.48
N HIS A 72 1.43 -14.58 -6.65
CA HIS A 72 1.77 -16.00 -6.52
C HIS A 72 0.76 -16.72 -5.61
N LYS A 73 -0.43 -17.02 -6.17
CA LYS A 73 -1.60 -17.55 -5.43
C LYS A 73 -1.38 -18.89 -4.73
N ASP A 74 -0.35 -19.63 -5.11
CA ASP A 74 0.05 -20.93 -4.55
C ASP A 74 1.12 -20.83 -3.46
N THR A 75 1.55 -19.61 -3.10
CA THR A 75 2.53 -19.39 -2.03
C THR A 75 2.01 -19.85 -0.67
N GLU A 76 2.77 -20.73 -0.01
CA GLU A 76 2.46 -21.26 1.32
C GLU A 76 3.04 -20.37 2.45
N LEU A 77 4.20 -19.77 2.21
CA LEU A 77 4.90 -18.89 3.14
C LEU A 77 5.67 -17.81 2.36
N ALA A 78 5.54 -16.56 2.78
CA ALA A 78 6.33 -15.44 2.29
C ALA A 78 7.41 -15.05 3.32
N VAL A 79 8.63 -14.85 2.85
CA VAL A 79 9.82 -14.59 3.68
C VAL A 79 10.48 -13.29 3.23
N SER A 80 10.65 -12.36 4.17
CA SER A 80 11.41 -11.13 3.98
C SER A 80 12.76 -11.25 4.67
N LEU A 81 13.85 -11.04 3.93
CA LEU A 81 15.22 -11.09 4.46
C LEU A 81 15.70 -9.68 4.79
N HIS A 82 16.14 -9.47 6.02
CA HIS A 82 16.61 -8.20 6.57
C HIS A 82 17.82 -8.39 7.49
N PHE A 83 18.48 -7.27 7.81
CA PHE A 83 19.49 -7.18 8.87
C PHE A 83 19.14 -6.01 9.78
N ASN A 84 19.33 -6.20 11.08
CA ASN A 84 18.97 -5.22 12.07
C ASN A 84 20.03 -4.11 12.18
N ALA A 85 19.71 -3.04 12.91
CA ALA A 85 20.65 -1.96 13.22
C ALA A 85 20.33 -1.35 14.61
N TYR A 86 21.37 -1.02 15.37
CA TYR A 86 21.26 -0.35 16.65
C TYR A 86 21.54 1.17 16.54
N LYS A 87 20.91 2.00 17.38
CA LYS A 87 21.21 3.44 17.43
C LYS A 87 21.60 3.88 18.84
N PRO A 88 22.72 4.61 19.02
CA PRO A 88 23.68 5.08 17.99
C PRO A 88 24.67 4.00 17.52
N GLN A 89 25.20 4.20 16.31
CA GLN A 89 26.01 3.26 15.52
C GLN A 89 27.37 2.94 16.17
N HIS A 90 27.88 1.72 15.91
CA HIS A 90 29.09 1.09 16.46
C HIS A 90 28.95 0.55 17.89
N HIS A 91 28.33 -0.63 18.00
CA HIS A 91 28.34 -1.42 19.23
C HIS A 91 29.48 -2.46 19.18
N GLN A 92 30.33 -2.46 20.20
CA GLN A 92 31.38 -3.46 20.39
C GLN A 92 31.58 -3.67 21.90
N ASP A 93 30.97 -4.72 22.43
CA ASP A 93 31.07 -5.15 23.82
C ASP A 93 31.51 -6.63 23.96
N GLY A 94 31.82 -7.29 22.83
CA GLY A 94 32.14 -8.71 22.79
C GLY A 94 30.90 -9.61 22.78
N HIS A 95 29.70 -9.04 22.61
CA HIS A 95 28.42 -9.75 22.59
C HIS A 95 27.74 -9.66 21.23
N VAL A 96 27.57 -10.81 20.59
CA VAL A 96 26.78 -10.93 19.36
C VAL A 96 25.32 -10.63 19.70
N MET A 97 24.75 -9.58 19.11
CA MET A 97 23.37 -9.15 19.27
C MET A 97 22.38 -10.18 18.70
N GLY A 98 22.68 -10.73 17.53
CA GLY A 98 22.03 -11.91 16.98
C GLY A 98 20.75 -11.67 16.18
N CYS A 99 19.99 -12.74 15.99
CA CYS A 99 18.87 -12.83 15.06
C CYS A 99 17.50 -12.76 15.74
N GLU A 100 16.48 -12.30 15.01
CA GLU A 100 15.08 -12.36 15.42
C GLU A 100 14.14 -12.56 14.25
N VAL A 101 12.95 -13.12 14.50
CA VAL A 101 11.92 -13.29 13.48
C VAL A 101 10.63 -12.57 13.89
N LEU A 102 10.08 -11.81 12.96
CA LEU A 102 8.91 -10.97 13.14
C LEU A 102 7.69 -11.62 12.47
N HIS A 103 6.56 -11.58 13.18
CA HIS A 103 5.35 -12.33 12.83
C HIS A 103 4.09 -11.46 12.96
N TYR A 104 3.01 -11.88 12.30
CA TYR A 104 1.69 -11.27 12.54
C TYR A 104 0.99 -11.86 13.77
N ASP A 105 1.09 -13.18 13.93
CA ASP A 105 0.54 -14.00 15.02
C ASP A 105 1.32 -15.31 15.16
N GLU A 106 0.91 -16.16 16.09
CA GLU A 106 1.62 -17.35 16.54
C GLU A 106 1.71 -18.48 15.49
N ARG A 107 0.92 -18.43 14.41
CA ARG A 107 0.86 -19.51 13.41
C ARG A 107 2.20 -19.77 12.72
N THR A 108 3.06 -18.77 12.66
CA THR A 108 4.39 -18.87 12.03
C THR A 108 5.53 -19.00 13.04
N PHE A 109 5.26 -19.05 14.35
CA PHE A 109 6.32 -19.12 15.39
C PHE A 109 7.22 -20.34 15.25
N LYS A 110 6.69 -21.46 14.79
CA LYS A 110 7.49 -22.68 14.54
C LYS A 110 8.68 -22.42 13.60
N TYR A 111 8.51 -21.55 12.60
CA TYR A 111 9.60 -21.19 11.68
C TYR A 111 10.61 -20.29 12.36
N GLY A 112 10.15 -19.24 13.07
CA GLY A 112 11.04 -18.31 13.76
C GLY A 112 11.88 -18.99 14.82
N THR A 113 11.27 -19.80 15.68
CA THR A 113 11.95 -20.63 16.68
C THR A 113 13.03 -21.52 16.05
N GLN A 114 12.71 -22.22 14.95
CA GLN A 114 13.68 -23.13 14.33
C GLN A 114 14.80 -22.38 13.60
N ILE A 115 14.51 -21.27 12.93
CA ILE A 115 15.51 -20.42 12.27
C ILE A 115 16.49 -19.87 13.30
N CYS A 116 16.00 -19.27 14.38
CA CYS A 116 16.85 -18.75 15.46
C CYS A 116 17.69 -19.85 16.12
N LYS A 117 17.12 -21.04 16.34
CA LYS A 117 17.87 -22.20 16.85
C LYS A 117 19.02 -22.61 15.92
N ASN A 118 18.77 -22.64 14.61
CA ASN A 118 19.77 -23.03 13.61
C ASN A 118 20.86 -21.97 13.44
N LEU A 119 20.50 -20.68 13.46
CA LEU A 119 21.48 -19.58 13.44
C LEU A 119 22.35 -19.58 14.70
N ASN A 120 21.77 -19.88 15.86
CA ASN A 120 22.53 -20.01 17.10
C ASN A 120 23.57 -21.14 17.04
N ALA A 121 23.25 -22.25 16.37
CA ALA A 121 24.18 -23.37 16.18
C ALA A 121 25.41 -23.01 15.33
N ILE A 122 25.36 -21.92 14.55
CA ILE A 122 26.49 -21.39 13.78
C ILE A 122 27.06 -20.09 14.38
N GLY A 123 26.67 -19.75 15.61
CA GLY A 123 27.24 -18.65 16.37
C GLY A 123 26.54 -17.29 16.21
N ILE A 124 25.33 -17.24 15.65
CA ILE A 124 24.46 -16.06 15.63
C ILE A 124 23.29 -16.31 16.60
N PRO A 125 23.37 -15.86 17.86
CA PRO A 125 22.39 -16.17 18.89
C PRO A 125 21.02 -15.51 18.64
N THR A 126 20.05 -15.75 19.50
CA THR A 126 18.73 -15.10 19.44
C THR A 126 18.76 -13.73 20.12
N HIS A 127 18.26 -12.70 19.43
CA HIS A 127 18.13 -11.35 19.97
C HIS A 127 16.90 -11.21 20.90
N GLY A 128 17.12 -11.50 22.18
CA GLY A 128 16.08 -11.49 23.20
C GLY A 128 15.11 -12.67 23.05
N GLN A 129 14.06 -12.52 22.23
CA GLN A 129 13.06 -13.56 21.98
C GLN A 129 13.03 -13.92 20.49
N PRO A 130 12.90 -15.22 20.14
CA PRO A 130 13.01 -15.66 18.74
C PRO A 130 11.85 -15.18 17.88
N ASN A 131 10.65 -15.04 18.46
CA ASN A 131 9.44 -14.64 17.75
C ASN A 131 8.90 -13.34 18.35
N LYS A 132 8.75 -12.30 17.52
CA LYS A 132 8.18 -11.00 17.92
C LYS A 132 6.95 -10.65 17.07
N ILE A 133 5.84 -10.27 17.72
CA ILE A 133 4.62 -9.85 17.01
C ILE A 133 4.75 -8.41 16.53
N ARG A 134 4.62 -8.19 15.21
CA ARG A 134 4.78 -6.89 14.54
C ARG A 134 3.72 -6.65 13.47
N ARG A 135 2.48 -6.42 13.93
CA ARG A 135 1.30 -6.16 13.08
C ARG A 135 1.34 -4.81 12.35
N ASP A 136 2.25 -3.93 12.76
CA ASP A 136 2.47 -2.61 12.18
C ASP A 136 3.27 -2.66 10.86
N LEU A 137 4.05 -3.73 10.64
CA LEU A 137 4.90 -3.88 9.44
C LEU A 137 4.09 -4.18 8.19
N GLY A 138 4.26 -3.33 7.16
CA GLY A 138 3.45 -3.37 5.94
C GLY A 138 3.50 -4.70 5.18
N PHE A 139 4.67 -5.33 5.06
CA PHE A 139 4.80 -6.66 4.46
C PHE A 139 4.00 -7.72 5.24
N ILE A 140 4.26 -7.85 6.54
CA ILE A 140 3.61 -8.85 7.41
C ILE A 140 2.09 -8.69 7.46
N ARG A 141 1.62 -7.43 7.48
CA ARG A 141 0.19 -7.07 7.56
C ARG A 141 -0.54 -7.30 6.24
N SER A 142 0.10 -7.05 5.09
CA SER A 142 -0.59 -6.89 3.82
C SER A 142 -0.41 -8.04 2.82
N THR A 143 0.42 -9.06 3.11
CA THR A 143 0.47 -10.29 2.30
C THR A 143 -0.70 -11.22 2.57
N ASN A 144 -1.21 -11.84 1.50
CA ASN A 144 -2.21 -12.88 1.52
C ASN A 144 -1.68 -14.18 2.17
N PRO A 145 -0.52 -14.74 1.74
CA PRO A 145 0.06 -15.89 2.43
C PRO A 145 0.54 -15.52 3.84
N LEU A 146 0.76 -16.55 4.67
CA LEU A 146 1.48 -16.39 5.92
C LEU A 146 2.85 -15.76 5.65
N ALA A 147 3.28 -14.83 6.50
CA ALA A 147 4.52 -14.10 6.29
C ALA A 147 5.36 -14.04 7.57
N ILE A 148 6.68 -14.05 7.36
CA ILE A 148 7.71 -13.80 8.37
C ILE A 148 8.75 -12.82 7.82
N LEU A 149 9.28 -11.97 8.68
CA LEU A 149 10.46 -11.15 8.37
C LEU A 149 11.59 -11.61 9.28
N ILE A 150 12.74 -11.92 8.70
CA ILE A 150 13.92 -12.41 9.41
C ILE A 150 14.93 -11.26 9.48
N GLU A 151 15.26 -10.83 10.69
CA GLU A 151 16.40 -9.97 10.97
C GLU A 151 17.59 -10.91 11.29
N ILE A 152 18.52 -11.05 10.36
CA ILE A 152 19.53 -12.13 10.38
C ILE A 152 20.60 -11.86 11.45
N CYS A 153 21.16 -10.66 11.46
CA CYS A 153 22.11 -10.16 12.45
C CYS A 153 22.16 -8.62 12.32
N PHE A 154 22.95 -7.95 13.16
CA PHE A 154 23.06 -6.48 13.17
C PHE A 154 24.17 -5.99 12.22
N VAL A 155 23.86 -4.98 11.38
CA VAL A 155 24.82 -4.46 10.40
C VAL A 155 25.91 -3.57 10.98
N ASP A 156 25.70 -3.06 12.19
CA ASP A 156 26.51 -2.07 12.89
C ASP A 156 27.13 -2.60 14.19
N ASP A 157 27.07 -3.93 14.39
CA ASP A 157 27.74 -4.64 15.47
C ASP A 157 28.91 -5.47 14.95
N SER A 158 30.08 -5.27 15.57
CA SER A 158 31.31 -5.92 15.09
C SER A 158 31.37 -7.42 15.39
N ASP A 159 30.70 -7.87 16.46
CA ASP A 159 30.63 -9.26 16.84
C ASP A 159 29.69 -10.02 15.90
N ASP A 160 28.55 -9.42 15.52
CA ASP A 160 27.67 -9.91 14.46
C ASP A 160 28.38 -9.99 13.11
N TYR A 161 29.12 -8.94 12.71
CA TYR A 161 29.92 -8.95 11.48
C TYR A 161 30.87 -10.15 11.44
N ASN A 162 31.61 -10.40 12.52
CA ASN A 162 32.60 -11.49 12.60
C ASN A 162 31.96 -12.88 12.53
N ARG A 163 30.71 -13.04 12.97
CA ARG A 163 29.98 -14.30 12.88
C ARG A 163 29.31 -14.51 11.52
N TYR A 164 28.94 -13.42 10.85
CA TYR A 164 28.23 -13.46 9.58
C TYR A 164 29.18 -13.48 8.36
N LYS A 165 30.16 -12.57 8.30
CA LYS A 165 30.93 -12.31 7.09
C LYS A 165 31.86 -13.47 6.77
N GLY A 166 31.79 -13.99 5.54
CA GLY A 166 32.49 -15.22 5.13
C GLY A 166 31.75 -16.51 5.50
N HIS A 167 30.61 -16.42 6.20
CA HIS A 167 29.77 -17.53 6.60
C HIS A 167 28.37 -17.50 5.95
N GLU A 168 28.20 -16.74 4.86
CA GLU A 168 26.91 -16.50 4.20
C GLU A 168 26.22 -17.80 3.71
N ASP A 169 27.00 -18.82 3.30
CA ASP A 169 26.46 -20.13 2.91
C ASP A 169 25.90 -20.91 4.11
N ALA A 170 26.58 -20.85 5.26
CA ALA A 170 26.10 -21.49 6.48
C ALA A 170 24.82 -20.82 7.00
N VAL A 171 24.75 -19.49 6.93
CA VAL A 171 23.56 -18.70 7.26
C VAL A 171 22.38 -19.06 6.36
N ALA A 172 22.58 -19.06 5.04
CA ALA A 172 21.52 -19.44 4.10
C ALA A 172 21.04 -20.88 4.31
N GLN A 173 21.96 -21.82 4.60
CA GLN A 173 21.62 -23.21 4.93
C GLN A 173 20.85 -23.33 6.24
N ALA A 174 21.23 -22.58 7.28
CA ALA A 174 20.53 -22.54 8.57
C ALA A 174 19.09 -22.04 8.41
N ILE A 175 18.87 -20.98 7.63
CA ILE A 175 17.55 -20.45 7.29
C ILE A 175 16.75 -21.48 6.47
N ALA A 176 17.35 -22.10 5.44
CA ALA A 176 16.69 -23.10 4.61
C ALA A 176 16.19 -24.31 5.42
N LEU A 177 17.01 -24.81 6.34
CA LEU A 177 16.63 -25.88 7.27
C LEU A 177 15.56 -25.40 8.26
N GLY A 178 15.64 -24.15 8.71
CA GLY A 178 14.64 -23.55 9.61
C GLY A 178 13.25 -23.47 8.98
N LEU A 179 13.18 -23.05 7.70
CA LEU A 179 11.94 -23.03 6.93
C LEU A 179 11.35 -24.44 6.73
N GLN A 180 12.19 -25.48 6.72
CA GLN A 180 11.77 -26.87 6.64
C GLN A 180 11.53 -27.53 8.01
N LEU A 181 11.65 -26.78 9.10
CA LEU A 181 11.56 -27.29 10.48
C LEU A 181 12.58 -28.41 10.78
N LYS A 182 13.77 -28.32 10.17
CA LYS A 182 14.90 -29.23 10.37
C LYS A 182 16.00 -28.56 11.20
N ASN A 183 16.76 -29.37 11.94
CA ASN A 183 17.91 -28.88 12.70
C ASN A 183 19.13 -28.68 11.80
N TYR A 184 19.91 -27.65 12.10
CA TYR A 184 21.28 -27.54 11.60
C TYR A 184 22.19 -28.54 12.31
N THR A 185 23.00 -29.27 11.54
CA THR A 185 24.07 -30.15 12.04
C THR A 185 25.34 -29.86 11.27
N SER A 186 26.51 -29.98 11.90
CA SER A 186 27.80 -29.66 11.26
C SER A 186 28.11 -30.50 10.01
N SER A 187 27.48 -31.67 9.87
CA SER A 187 27.53 -32.50 8.65
C SER A 187 26.83 -31.88 7.43
N ASN A 188 25.98 -30.88 7.62
CA ASN A 188 25.22 -30.22 6.54
C ASN A 188 26.04 -29.13 5.83
N GLN A 189 27.34 -29.01 6.12
CA GLN A 189 28.26 -28.03 5.52
C GLN A 189 28.87 -28.47 4.17
N SER A 190 28.60 -29.69 3.68
CA SER A 190 29.14 -30.20 2.42
C SER A 190 28.07 -30.41 1.35
N LYS A 191 28.32 -29.86 0.13
CA LYS A 191 27.68 -30.01 -1.21
C LYS A 191 26.30 -30.70 -1.34
N PRO A 192 25.43 -30.20 -2.26
CA PRO A 192 24.03 -30.62 -2.34
C PRO A 192 23.91 -32.12 -2.66
N SER A 193 23.45 -32.91 -1.70
CA SER A 193 23.04 -34.30 -1.92
C SER A 193 21.52 -34.38 -2.01
N THR A 194 21.05 -34.98 -3.11
CA THR A 194 19.67 -35.41 -3.31
C THR A 194 19.25 -36.41 -2.23
N GLN A 195 18.38 -35.98 -1.32
CA GLN A 195 17.58 -36.90 -0.51
C GLN A 195 16.13 -36.47 -0.53
N ALA A 196 15.30 -37.47 -0.86
CA ALA A 196 13.86 -37.35 -0.99
C ALA A 196 13.22 -36.89 0.32
N THR A 197 12.31 -35.91 0.23
CA THR A 197 11.40 -35.61 1.33
C THR A 197 9.95 -35.58 0.89
N THR A 198 9.21 -36.43 1.59
CA THR A 198 7.79 -36.44 1.88
C THR A 198 7.13 -35.06 1.89
N SER A 199 5.96 -34.99 1.25
CA SER A 199 5.13 -33.80 1.10
C SER A 199 4.68 -33.23 2.45
N PRO A 200 4.80 -31.92 2.70
CA PRO A 200 4.14 -31.28 3.83
C PRO A 200 2.63 -31.19 3.59
N SER A 201 1.85 -31.45 4.64
CA SER A 201 0.41 -31.21 4.70
C SER A 201 0.08 -29.73 4.41
N LYS A 202 -0.94 -29.52 3.57
CA LYS A 202 -1.47 -28.22 3.12
C LYS A 202 -1.58 -27.18 4.26
N PRO A 203 -1.07 -25.95 4.11
CA PRO A 203 -1.23 -24.89 5.10
C PRO A 203 -2.70 -24.47 5.26
N LEU A 204 -3.09 -24.14 6.49
CA LEU A 204 -4.38 -23.53 6.83
C LEU A 204 -4.45 -22.09 6.29
N ASP A 205 -5.55 -21.75 5.62
CA ASP A 205 -5.80 -20.41 5.06
C ASP A 205 -5.73 -19.30 6.12
N ARG A 206 -5.28 -18.10 5.71
CA ARG A 206 -5.33 -16.89 6.53
C ARG A 206 -6.75 -16.31 6.49
N PRO A 207 -7.32 -15.83 7.62
CA PRO A 207 -8.60 -15.15 7.58
C PRO A 207 -8.48 -13.86 6.77
N ILE A 208 -9.45 -13.64 5.89
CA ILE A 208 -9.66 -12.41 5.14
C ILE A 208 -9.86 -11.26 6.17
N ILE A 209 -9.43 -10.02 5.89
CA ILE A 209 -9.90 -8.86 6.67
C ILE A 209 -11.39 -8.71 6.42
N ASP A 210 -12.18 -9.44 7.19
CA ASP A 210 -13.61 -9.61 6.98
C ASP A 210 -14.37 -8.35 7.31
N ASP A 211 -13.85 -7.55 8.24
CA ASP A 211 -14.52 -6.36 8.73
C ASP A 211 -13.53 -5.34 9.33
N VAL A 212 -13.87 -4.06 9.22
CA VAL A 212 -13.12 -2.95 9.82
C VAL A 212 -14.08 -1.96 10.47
N LYS A 213 -13.55 -1.06 11.30
CA LYS A 213 -14.32 0.10 11.79
C LYS A 213 -14.18 1.25 10.80
N PHE A 214 -15.15 2.17 10.79
CA PHE A 214 -14.99 3.45 10.08
C PHE A 214 -14.17 4.46 10.87
N VAL A 215 -14.07 4.31 12.20
CA VAL A 215 -13.26 5.19 13.05
C VAL A 215 -11.82 4.70 13.12
N GLY A 216 -10.88 5.63 13.15
CA GLY A 216 -9.46 5.34 13.34
C GLY A 216 -8.55 6.06 12.36
N ASN A 217 -7.29 5.63 12.36
CA ASN A 217 -6.26 6.21 11.52
C ASN A 217 -6.52 5.93 10.04
N PRO A 218 -6.13 6.84 9.14
CA PRO A 218 -6.30 6.62 7.71
C PRO A 218 -5.49 5.43 7.21
N THR A 219 -6.16 4.53 6.47
CA THR A 219 -5.50 3.38 5.82
C THR A 219 -5.14 3.64 4.36
N THR A 220 -5.46 4.83 3.86
CA THR A 220 -5.16 5.27 2.50
C THR A 220 -4.69 6.73 2.48
N CYS A 221 -4.44 7.28 1.29
CA CYS A 221 -4.22 8.71 1.05
C CYS A 221 -4.95 9.19 -0.21
N VAL A 222 -5.07 10.51 -0.39
CA VAL A 222 -5.74 11.12 -1.55
C VAL A 222 -5.26 10.54 -2.89
N ALA A 223 -3.94 10.44 -3.09
CA ALA A 223 -3.38 9.92 -4.34
C ALA A 223 -3.78 8.45 -4.63
N GLN A 224 -3.95 7.62 -3.60
CA GLN A 224 -4.41 6.24 -3.77
C GLN A 224 -5.89 6.16 -4.09
N MET A 225 -6.69 7.00 -3.44
CA MET A 225 -8.12 7.14 -3.72
C MET A 225 -8.37 7.61 -5.16
N GLU A 226 -7.63 8.62 -5.61
CA GLU A 226 -7.69 9.14 -6.98
C GLU A 226 -7.25 8.08 -7.99
N ALA A 227 -6.11 7.42 -7.77
CA ALA A 227 -5.63 6.35 -8.64
C ALA A 227 -6.66 5.21 -8.75
N TRP A 228 -7.30 4.84 -7.64
CA TRP A 228 -8.30 3.78 -7.63
C TRP A 228 -9.55 4.16 -8.41
N ALA A 229 -10.04 5.38 -8.24
CA ALA A 229 -11.16 5.92 -9.01
C ALA A 229 -10.87 5.96 -10.51
N ILE A 230 -9.67 6.43 -10.88
CA ILE A 230 -9.22 6.52 -12.28
C ILE A 230 -9.09 5.12 -12.90
N ALA A 231 -8.50 4.15 -12.17
CA ALA A 231 -8.37 2.77 -12.62
C ALA A 231 -9.72 2.08 -12.87
N ASN A 232 -10.81 2.59 -12.25
CA ASN A 232 -12.18 2.13 -12.46
C ASN A 232 -12.97 3.00 -13.45
N ASN A 233 -12.29 3.81 -14.28
CA ASN A 233 -12.89 4.73 -15.25
C ASN A 233 -13.93 5.68 -14.63
N ALA A 234 -13.64 6.23 -13.43
CA ALA A 234 -14.53 7.11 -12.69
C ALA A 234 -13.83 8.44 -12.33
N ILE A 235 -13.59 9.28 -13.34
CA ILE A 235 -12.84 10.54 -13.18
C ILE A 235 -13.59 11.55 -12.31
N GLU A 236 -14.90 11.71 -12.49
CA GLU A 236 -15.72 12.60 -11.63
C GLU A 236 -15.71 12.14 -10.16
N PHE A 237 -15.61 10.84 -9.94
CA PHE A 237 -15.43 10.28 -8.61
C PHE A 237 -14.03 10.55 -8.04
N ALA A 238 -12.99 10.53 -8.87
CA ALA A 238 -11.63 10.91 -8.44
C ALA A 238 -11.58 12.35 -7.91
N LYS A 239 -12.32 13.28 -8.54
CA LYS A 239 -12.36 14.71 -8.16
C LYS A 239 -12.81 14.96 -6.71
N ILE A 240 -13.52 14.02 -6.09
CA ILE A 240 -14.06 14.18 -4.72
C ILE A 240 -13.19 13.50 -3.64
N ALA A 241 -12.08 12.84 -4.04
CA ALA A 241 -11.20 12.11 -3.14
C ALA A 241 -10.61 12.98 -2.03
N LYS A 242 -10.11 14.18 -2.37
CA LYS A 242 -9.55 15.11 -1.39
C LYS A 242 -10.59 15.59 -0.37
N SER A 243 -11.79 15.94 -0.82
CA SER A 243 -12.89 16.35 0.05
C SER A 243 -13.30 15.24 1.01
N CYS A 244 -13.36 13.99 0.53
CA CYS A 244 -13.60 12.81 1.36
C CYS A 244 -12.51 12.68 2.42
N TYR A 245 -11.24 12.69 1.99
CA TYR A 245 -10.09 12.49 2.85
C TYR A 245 -10.03 13.52 3.98
N ASP A 246 -9.99 14.81 3.62
CA ASP A 246 -9.85 15.91 4.60
C ASP A 246 -11.01 15.90 5.62
N THR A 247 -12.23 15.65 5.14
CA THR A 247 -13.41 15.58 6.02
C THR A 247 -13.33 14.40 6.97
N CYS A 248 -12.95 13.21 6.49
CA CYS A 248 -12.78 12.02 7.32
C CYS A 248 -11.71 12.24 8.41
N ILE A 249 -10.55 12.80 8.05
CA ILE A 249 -9.49 13.13 9.01
C ILE A 249 -10.00 14.09 10.08
N SER A 250 -10.74 15.13 9.71
CA SER A 250 -11.28 16.11 10.66
C SER A 250 -12.29 15.51 11.66
N MET A 251 -12.83 14.34 11.36
CA MET A 251 -13.88 13.66 12.13
C MET A 251 -13.39 12.35 12.79
N GLY A 252 -12.10 12.01 12.67
CA GLY A 252 -11.55 10.76 13.21
C GLY A 252 -12.00 9.50 12.47
N LEU A 253 -12.34 9.62 11.19
CA LEU A 253 -12.77 8.52 10.32
C LEU A 253 -11.61 8.08 9.41
N ASP A 254 -11.52 6.77 9.16
CA ASP A 254 -10.68 6.20 8.09
C ASP A 254 -11.34 6.50 6.73
N PRO A 255 -10.68 7.27 5.83
CA PRO A 255 -11.23 7.62 4.53
C PRO A 255 -11.37 6.44 3.57
N ALA A 256 -10.62 5.35 3.73
CA ALA A 256 -10.69 4.22 2.80
C ALA A 256 -12.06 3.51 2.78
N PRO A 257 -12.64 3.05 3.91
CA PRO A 257 -13.96 2.43 3.91
C PRO A 257 -15.07 3.45 3.60
N VAL A 258 -14.92 4.73 3.96
CA VAL A 258 -15.88 5.79 3.60
C VAL A 258 -15.91 6.03 2.10
N TYR A 259 -14.75 6.12 1.46
CA TYR A 259 -14.66 6.31 0.01
C TYR A 259 -15.11 5.07 -0.77
N ALA A 260 -14.83 3.87 -0.25
CA ALA A 260 -15.37 2.63 -0.80
C ALA A 260 -16.90 2.56 -0.72
N GLN A 261 -17.48 2.98 0.41
CA GLN A 261 -18.94 3.09 0.56
C GLN A 261 -19.52 4.13 -0.39
N THR A 262 -18.87 5.29 -0.53
CA THR A 262 -19.27 6.34 -1.48
C THR A 262 -19.31 5.80 -2.90
N ALA A 263 -18.30 5.02 -3.32
CA ALA A 263 -18.27 4.39 -4.64
C ALA A 263 -19.46 3.44 -4.86
N LEU A 264 -19.84 2.68 -3.82
CA LEU A 264 -20.99 1.77 -3.87
C LEU A 264 -22.31 2.54 -3.98
N GLU A 265 -22.55 3.48 -3.07
CA GLU A 265 -23.81 4.23 -2.94
C GLU A 265 -24.10 5.10 -4.17
N THR A 266 -23.04 5.63 -4.76
CA THR A 266 -23.16 6.54 -5.89
C THR A 266 -22.95 5.85 -7.22
N GLY A 267 -22.69 4.54 -7.27
CA GLY A 267 -22.30 3.86 -8.51
C GLY A 267 -21.10 4.54 -9.18
N TRP A 268 -20.06 4.85 -8.40
CA TRP A 268 -18.86 5.60 -8.80
C TRP A 268 -19.16 7.03 -9.28
N LEU A 269 -20.09 7.70 -8.59
CA LEU A 269 -20.76 8.94 -8.97
C LEU A 269 -21.36 8.91 -10.38
N TYR A 270 -22.27 7.96 -10.53
CA TYR A 270 -23.25 7.81 -11.60
C TYR A 270 -22.64 7.89 -12.99
N LYS A 271 -21.67 6.99 -13.23
CA LYS A 271 -20.89 6.70 -14.44
C LYS A 271 -21.72 6.64 -15.75
N ASN A 272 -22.30 7.81 -16.14
CA ASN A 272 -22.92 8.28 -17.40
C ASN A 272 -23.99 9.40 -17.22
N GLY A 273 -24.19 9.98 -16.02
CA GLY A 273 -24.86 11.29 -15.87
C GLY A 273 -25.77 11.45 -14.65
N GLN A 274 -26.60 10.46 -14.31
CA GLN A 274 -27.59 10.55 -13.22
C GLN A 274 -27.80 9.22 -12.49
N SER A 275 -28.18 9.30 -11.22
CA SER A 275 -28.63 8.15 -10.42
C SER A 275 -30.00 7.64 -10.87
N GLN A 276 -30.44 6.50 -10.32
CA GLN A 276 -31.84 6.04 -10.48
C GLN A 276 -32.87 7.05 -9.94
N ALA A 277 -32.52 7.82 -8.91
CA ALA A 277 -33.34 8.94 -8.40
C ALA A 277 -33.35 10.19 -9.29
N GLY A 278 -32.53 10.26 -10.35
CA GLY A 278 -32.30 11.48 -11.12
C GLY A 278 -31.41 12.53 -10.45
N ILE A 279 -30.66 12.18 -9.39
CA ILE A 279 -29.66 13.07 -8.77
C ILE A 279 -28.30 12.96 -9.50
N ASN A 280 -27.50 14.01 -9.43
CA ASN A 280 -26.18 14.08 -10.06
C ASN A 280 -25.17 14.80 -9.15
N ALA A 281 -23.96 15.04 -9.64
CA ALA A 281 -22.85 15.63 -8.87
C ALA A 281 -23.17 16.99 -8.22
N SER A 282 -24.13 17.78 -8.77
CA SER A 282 -24.52 19.08 -8.19
C SER A 282 -25.21 18.97 -6.83
N TYR A 283 -25.66 17.77 -6.45
CA TYR A 283 -26.25 17.52 -5.12
C TYR A 283 -25.18 17.44 -4.03
N HIS A 284 -23.91 17.24 -4.39
CA HIS A 284 -22.79 17.02 -3.47
C HIS A 284 -23.10 15.95 -2.41
N ASN A 285 -23.87 14.92 -2.78
CA ASN A 285 -24.39 13.92 -1.87
C ASN A 285 -23.63 12.59 -2.03
N PRO A 286 -22.74 12.21 -1.10
CA PRO A 286 -21.83 11.08 -1.26
C PRO A 286 -22.48 9.71 -1.00
N CYS A 287 -23.71 9.67 -0.50
CA CYS A 287 -24.32 8.42 -0.07
C CYS A 287 -25.84 8.32 -0.31
N GLY A 288 -26.41 9.19 -1.15
CA GLY A 288 -27.86 9.21 -1.39
C GLY A 288 -28.67 9.61 -0.16
N LEU A 289 -28.11 10.41 0.74
CA LEU A 289 -28.77 10.80 1.98
C LEU A 289 -30.05 11.60 1.68
N LYS A 290 -31.18 11.19 2.27
CA LYS A 290 -32.47 11.86 2.08
C LYS A 290 -32.67 13.06 2.99
N VAL A 291 -33.58 13.96 2.65
CA VAL A 291 -34.08 14.98 3.59
C VAL A 291 -34.82 14.32 4.76
N THR A 292 -35.08 15.07 5.84
CA THR A 292 -35.68 14.52 7.08
C THR A 292 -37.01 13.82 6.84
N ALA A 293 -37.88 14.36 5.98
CA ALA A 293 -39.17 13.76 5.61
C ALA A 293 -39.03 12.39 4.93
N GLY A 294 -37.89 12.11 4.30
CA GLY A 294 -37.67 10.89 3.52
C GLY A 294 -38.31 10.99 2.14
N GLY A 295 -38.80 9.86 1.64
CA GLY A 295 -39.42 9.74 0.31
C GLY A 295 -38.91 8.52 -0.46
N SER A 296 -39.32 8.40 -1.72
CA SER A 296 -38.93 7.30 -2.62
C SER A 296 -37.44 7.35 -2.95
N ASP A 297 -36.82 6.17 -3.14
CA ASP A 297 -35.44 6.07 -3.69
C ASP A 297 -35.35 6.55 -5.14
N TYR A 298 -36.48 6.69 -5.83
CA TYR A 298 -36.56 7.15 -7.22
C TYR A 298 -36.93 8.63 -7.36
N ASP A 299 -37.07 9.36 -6.25
CA ASP A 299 -37.46 10.77 -6.26
C ASP A 299 -36.27 11.68 -5.91
N LYS A 300 -35.84 12.52 -6.85
CA LYS A 300 -34.76 13.49 -6.65
C LYS A 300 -35.04 14.46 -5.50
N ASN A 301 -36.31 14.82 -5.24
CA ASN A 301 -36.67 15.79 -4.21
C ASN A 301 -36.62 15.19 -2.80
N ALA A 302 -36.62 13.86 -2.68
CA ALA A 302 -36.39 13.17 -1.42
C ALA A 302 -34.92 13.26 -0.97
N HIS A 303 -34.00 13.63 -1.87
CA HIS A 303 -32.56 13.60 -1.61
C HIS A 303 -32.01 14.98 -1.23
N LYS A 304 -31.09 15.00 -0.26
CA LYS A 304 -30.51 16.25 0.22
C LYS A 304 -29.51 16.80 -0.81
N VAL A 305 -29.67 18.08 -1.13
CA VAL A 305 -28.64 18.91 -1.80
C VAL A 305 -27.77 19.55 -0.72
N PHE A 306 -26.47 19.33 -0.78
CA PHE A 306 -25.47 19.95 0.08
C PHE A 306 -24.76 21.10 -0.63
N LYS A 307 -24.26 22.05 0.16
CA LYS A 307 -23.55 23.24 -0.33
C LYS A 307 -22.33 22.86 -1.19
N ASP A 308 -21.54 21.92 -0.70
CA ASP A 308 -20.32 21.44 -1.34
C ASP A 308 -20.00 20.00 -0.87
N TRP A 309 -19.01 19.37 -1.50
CA TRP A 309 -18.60 18.00 -1.15
C TRP A 309 -18.15 17.86 0.31
N SER A 310 -17.58 18.90 0.91
CA SER A 310 -17.14 18.85 2.31
C SER A 310 -18.34 18.77 3.25
N GLU A 311 -19.40 19.56 2.98
CA GLU A 311 -20.65 19.45 3.73
C GLU A 311 -21.33 18.09 3.54
N GLY A 312 -21.34 17.56 2.32
CA GLY A 312 -21.88 16.23 2.03
C GLY A 312 -21.14 15.11 2.75
N PHE A 313 -19.81 15.09 2.69
CA PHE A 313 -18.99 14.12 3.44
C PHE A 313 -19.10 14.31 4.95
N ARG A 314 -19.31 15.54 5.43
CA ARG A 314 -19.56 15.81 6.85
C ARG A 314 -20.89 15.22 7.29
N ALA A 315 -21.94 15.33 6.49
CA ALA A 315 -23.23 14.70 6.77
C ALA A 315 -23.11 13.17 6.77
N MET A 316 -22.44 12.57 5.79
CA MET A 316 -22.18 11.13 5.76
C MET A 316 -21.36 10.67 6.96
N GLY A 317 -20.31 11.40 7.32
CA GLY A 317 -19.48 11.11 8.48
C GLY A 317 -20.25 11.24 9.80
N GLN A 318 -21.13 12.22 9.93
CA GLN A 318 -22.01 12.37 11.09
C GLN A 318 -22.96 11.17 11.21
N HIS A 319 -23.51 10.73 10.07
CA HIS A 319 -24.36 9.55 10.03
C HIS A 319 -23.59 8.29 10.45
N LEU A 320 -22.39 8.08 9.93
CA LEU A 320 -21.53 6.94 10.29
C LEU A 320 -21.13 6.95 11.77
N LEU A 321 -20.75 8.11 12.32
CA LEU A 321 -20.41 8.26 13.75
C LEU A 321 -21.63 8.05 14.67
N LEU A 322 -22.83 8.41 14.21
CA LEU A 322 -24.07 8.10 14.91
C LEU A 322 -24.31 6.59 14.95
N TYR A 323 -24.24 5.91 13.80
CA TYR A 323 -24.34 4.44 13.73
C TYR A 323 -23.27 3.75 14.58
N TYR A 324 -22.05 4.28 14.56
CA TYR A 324 -20.95 3.81 15.41
C TYR A 324 -21.23 4.02 16.90
N GLY A 325 -22.07 4.98 17.27
CA GLY A 325 -22.29 5.37 18.66
C GLY A 325 -21.05 6.04 19.24
N ALA A 326 -20.48 6.99 18.50
CA ALA A 326 -19.34 7.78 18.92
C ALA A 326 -19.68 8.66 20.14
N GLU A 327 -18.67 8.95 20.96
CA GLU A 327 -18.81 9.90 22.05
C GLU A 327 -19.24 11.28 21.52
N GLY A 328 -20.15 11.95 22.22
CA GLY A 328 -20.72 13.23 21.80
C GLY A 328 -21.86 13.14 20.76
N TYR A 329 -22.25 11.93 20.33
CA TYR A 329 -23.41 11.70 19.46
C TYR A 329 -24.64 11.24 20.27
N PRO A 330 -25.87 11.57 19.83
CA PRO A 330 -26.22 12.38 18.66
C PRO A 330 -25.92 13.87 18.84
N LEU A 331 -25.52 14.54 17.76
CA LEU A 331 -25.25 15.97 17.73
C LEU A 331 -26.53 16.80 17.89
N LYS A 332 -26.40 17.98 18.49
CA LYS A 332 -27.51 18.93 18.66
C LYS A 332 -27.94 19.59 17.35
N ASN A 333 -26.96 20.00 16.53
CA ASN A 333 -27.18 20.70 15.26
C ASN A 333 -26.39 20.02 14.12
N PRO A 334 -26.76 18.80 13.71
CA PRO A 334 -26.09 18.09 12.63
C PRO A 334 -26.41 18.69 11.26
N VAL A 335 -25.49 18.52 10.31
CA VAL A 335 -25.79 18.73 8.88
C VAL A 335 -26.39 17.49 8.23
N ASP A 336 -26.31 16.34 8.91
CA ASP A 336 -27.06 15.13 8.59
C ASP A 336 -28.58 15.34 8.85
N PRO A 337 -29.43 15.48 7.81
CA PRO A 337 -30.89 15.59 7.96
C PRO A 337 -31.57 14.35 8.54
N ARG A 338 -30.88 13.20 8.59
CA ARG A 338 -31.37 11.92 9.10
C ARG A 338 -30.65 11.48 10.37
N HIS A 339 -30.16 12.45 11.15
CA HIS A 339 -29.46 12.25 12.43
C HIS A 339 -30.39 11.82 13.58
N PHE A 340 -31.18 10.76 13.37
CA PHE A 340 -32.18 10.32 14.33
C PHE A 340 -31.57 9.54 15.48
N LYS A 341 -31.95 9.89 16.72
CA LYS A 341 -31.41 9.30 17.94
C LYS A 341 -31.47 7.76 17.97
N PHE A 342 -32.48 7.16 17.36
CA PHE A 342 -32.64 5.70 17.33
C PHE A 342 -31.55 4.97 16.51
N LEU A 343 -30.74 5.68 15.72
CA LEU A 343 -29.63 5.10 14.97
C LEU A 343 -28.37 4.92 15.81
N PHE A 344 -28.33 5.51 17.01
CA PHE A 344 -27.14 5.50 17.86
C PHE A 344 -26.67 4.08 18.18
N GLY A 345 -25.42 3.78 17.83
CA GLY A 345 -24.77 2.50 18.16
C GLY A 345 -25.26 1.28 17.37
N LYS A 346 -26.06 1.48 16.32
CA LYS A 346 -26.59 0.36 15.52
C LYS A 346 -25.54 -0.41 14.71
N ALA A 347 -24.39 0.15 14.39
CA ALA A 347 -23.34 -0.54 13.62
C ALA A 347 -21.94 -0.08 14.04
N LYS A 348 -21.14 -0.99 14.61
CA LYS A 348 -19.77 -0.68 15.06
C LYS A 348 -18.70 -0.86 13.98
N THR A 349 -19.04 -1.48 12.86
CA THR A 349 -18.13 -1.91 11.81
C THR A 349 -18.76 -1.78 10.42
N VAL A 350 -17.95 -1.93 9.36
CA VAL A 350 -18.38 -1.84 7.96
C VAL A 350 -19.39 -2.93 7.62
N VAL A 351 -19.09 -4.20 7.95
CA VAL A 351 -20.04 -5.31 7.74
C VAL A 351 -21.32 -5.09 8.53
N GLY A 352 -21.23 -4.53 9.74
CA GLY A 352 -22.37 -4.23 10.61
C GLY A 352 -23.35 -3.18 10.06
N LEU A 353 -23.01 -2.48 8.97
CA LEU A 353 -23.95 -1.58 8.29
C LEU A 353 -25.02 -2.32 7.46
N GLY A 354 -24.82 -3.61 7.17
CA GLY A 354 -25.79 -4.44 6.45
C GLY A 354 -26.76 -5.17 7.40
N GLY A 355 -28.02 -5.28 6.97
CA GLY A 355 -29.07 -6.05 7.66
C GLY A 355 -30.23 -5.18 8.14
N GLU A 356 -31.29 -5.84 8.60
CA GLU A 356 -32.55 -5.18 8.96
C GLU A 356 -32.33 -4.05 10.00
N GLY A 357 -32.86 -2.87 9.67
CA GLY A 357 -32.80 -1.70 10.54
C GLY A 357 -31.39 -1.10 10.71
N LYS A 358 -30.43 -1.51 9.87
CA LYS A 358 -29.09 -0.91 9.74
C LYS A 358 -29.10 0.17 8.65
N TRP A 359 -27.91 0.59 8.19
CA TRP A 359 -27.76 1.55 7.10
C TRP A 359 -28.43 1.07 5.82
N ASN A 360 -28.27 -0.21 5.51
CA ASN A 360 -28.93 -0.86 4.38
C ASN A 360 -29.51 -2.21 4.82
N ASN A 361 -30.78 -2.46 4.52
CA ASN A 361 -31.46 -3.70 4.89
C ASN A 361 -30.84 -4.95 4.24
N ASN A 362 -30.03 -4.80 3.19
CA ASN A 362 -29.30 -5.90 2.58
C ASN A 362 -28.16 -6.38 3.52
N PRO A 363 -28.17 -7.66 3.97
CA PRO A 363 -27.10 -8.19 4.83
C PRO A 363 -25.72 -8.25 4.14
N GLU A 364 -25.67 -8.26 2.82
CA GLU A 364 -24.42 -8.28 2.05
C GLU A 364 -23.83 -6.87 1.82
N TYR A 365 -24.54 -5.82 2.22
CA TYR A 365 -24.15 -4.44 1.97
C TYR A 365 -22.74 -4.12 2.48
N GLY A 366 -22.48 -4.37 3.76
CA GLY A 366 -21.18 -4.09 4.36
C GLY A 366 -20.06 -4.97 3.79
N LYS A 367 -20.36 -6.23 3.43
CA LYS A 367 -19.39 -7.11 2.74
C LYS A 367 -19.04 -6.59 1.35
N ASN A 368 -19.98 -5.98 0.64
CA ASN A 368 -19.72 -5.36 -0.66
C ASN A 368 -18.84 -4.11 -0.54
N ILE A 369 -19.01 -3.31 0.51
CA ILE A 369 -18.06 -2.24 0.84
C ILE A 369 -16.67 -2.82 1.08
N MET A 370 -16.56 -3.90 1.87
CA MET A 370 -15.26 -4.54 2.15
C MET A 370 -14.56 -5.06 0.89
N LYS A 371 -15.32 -5.54 -0.11
CA LYS A 371 -14.74 -5.91 -1.43
C LYS A 371 -14.12 -4.70 -2.14
N LEU A 372 -14.79 -3.54 -2.12
CA LEU A 372 -14.29 -2.30 -2.74
C LEU A 372 -13.11 -1.72 -1.94
N TYR A 373 -13.19 -1.71 -0.62
CA TYR A 373 -12.12 -1.30 0.30
C TYR A 373 -10.82 -2.06 0.02
N ARG A 374 -10.88 -3.40 -0.08
CA ARG A 374 -9.70 -4.22 -0.37
C ARG A 374 -9.11 -3.89 -1.75
N LYS A 375 -9.96 -3.62 -2.75
CA LYS A 375 -9.51 -3.18 -4.09
C LYS A 375 -8.84 -1.80 -4.04
N LEU A 376 -9.39 -0.86 -3.28
CA LEU A 376 -8.80 0.47 -3.07
C LEU A 376 -7.40 0.33 -2.46
N LEU A 377 -7.26 -0.43 -1.37
CA LEU A 377 -5.95 -0.62 -0.72
C LEU A 377 -4.94 -1.36 -1.60
N ALA A 378 -5.41 -2.21 -2.51
CA ALA A 378 -4.56 -2.89 -3.48
C ALA A 378 -4.16 -2.00 -4.67
N THR A 379 -4.72 -0.80 -4.80
CA THR A 379 -4.45 0.09 -5.94
C THR A 379 -3.08 0.72 -5.83
N GLU A 380 -2.30 0.57 -6.89
CA GLU A 380 -1.03 1.27 -7.06
C GLU A 380 -1.23 2.78 -7.24
N TYR A 381 -0.40 3.57 -6.59
CA TYR A 381 -0.37 5.02 -6.74
C TYR A 381 1.04 5.52 -6.47
N LYS A 382 1.47 6.55 -7.20
CA LYS A 382 2.77 7.18 -6.93
C LYS A 382 2.61 8.18 -5.79
N LYS A 383 3.34 7.97 -4.70
CA LYS A 383 3.54 9.03 -3.70
C LYS A 383 4.38 10.12 -4.36
N PRO A 384 4.05 11.42 -4.24
CA PRO A 384 4.91 12.48 -4.72
C PRO A 384 6.30 12.31 -4.08
N VAL A 385 7.29 11.98 -4.90
CA VAL A 385 8.71 12.07 -4.55
C VAL A 385 9.29 12.99 -5.60
N GLU A 386 9.60 14.23 -5.22
CA GLU A 386 10.47 15.05 -6.04
C GLU A 386 11.82 14.34 -6.10
N THR A 387 12.12 13.72 -7.24
CA THR A 387 13.40 13.06 -7.48
C THR A 387 14.14 13.87 -8.53
N PRO A 388 15.40 14.29 -8.28
CA PRO A 388 16.18 14.97 -9.30
C PRO A 388 16.40 14.04 -10.50
N ILE A 389 16.23 14.55 -11.71
CA ILE A 389 16.51 13.80 -12.94
C ILE A 389 18.03 13.66 -13.09
N ALA A 390 18.49 12.42 -13.20
CA ALA A 390 19.90 12.10 -13.40
C ALA A 390 20.52 12.91 -14.58
N PRO A 391 21.78 13.35 -14.48
CA PRO A 391 22.39 14.25 -15.47
C PRO A 391 22.51 13.67 -16.90
N ASN A 392 22.48 12.34 -17.07
CA ASN A 392 22.93 11.67 -18.30
C ASN A 392 21.83 10.96 -19.13
N ILE A 393 20.58 11.40 -19.09
CA ILE A 393 19.53 10.87 -19.98
C ILE A 393 19.63 11.57 -21.34
N ASP A 394 19.57 10.83 -22.46
CA ASP A 394 19.38 11.43 -23.78
C ASP A 394 17.97 12.04 -23.88
N THR A 395 17.94 13.36 -23.75
CA THR A 395 16.72 14.16 -23.66
C THR A 395 16.26 14.70 -25.03
N ASN A 396 17.00 14.43 -26.10
CA ASN A 396 16.66 14.90 -27.45
C ASN A 396 15.46 14.13 -28.04
N ASN A 397 15.28 12.86 -27.66
CA ASN A 397 14.17 12.01 -28.12
C ASN A 397 13.11 11.72 -27.04
N LEU A 398 13.18 12.43 -25.91
CA LEU A 398 12.28 12.22 -24.78
C LEU A 398 11.22 13.32 -24.70
N THR A 399 9.94 12.93 -24.67
CA THR A 399 8.86 13.84 -24.28
C THR A 399 8.71 13.79 -22.76
N ILE A 400 8.87 14.94 -22.10
CA ILE A 400 8.58 15.09 -20.68
C ILE A 400 7.29 15.87 -20.47
N VAL A 401 6.58 15.55 -19.41
CA VAL A 401 5.44 16.29 -18.91
C VAL A 401 5.92 17.20 -17.79
N THR A 402 5.56 18.47 -17.82
CA THR A 402 5.89 19.42 -16.75
C THR A 402 4.64 20.02 -16.15
N TYR A 403 4.70 20.45 -14.90
CA TYR A 403 3.67 21.28 -14.27
C TYR A 403 4.35 22.24 -13.29
N THR A 404 3.74 23.40 -13.05
CA THR A 404 4.27 24.40 -12.09
C THR A 404 3.46 24.40 -10.80
N ASN A 405 2.13 24.42 -10.93
CA ASN A 405 1.24 24.43 -9.80
C ASN A 405 0.88 23.00 -9.41
N ILE A 406 0.99 22.66 -8.12
CA ILE A 406 0.63 21.33 -7.61
C ILE A 406 -0.84 20.98 -7.89
N ALA A 407 -1.71 21.96 -8.12
CA ALA A 407 -3.09 21.75 -8.54
C ALA A 407 -3.22 21.08 -9.92
N ASP A 408 -2.21 21.23 -10.79
CA ASP A 408 -2.17 20.65 -12.14
C ASP A 408 -1.43 19.30 -12.16
N MET A 409 -0.78 18.91 -11.05
CA MET A 409 -0.09 17.64 -10.90
C MET A 409 -0.97 16.42 -11.24
N PRO A 410 -2.25 16.33 -10.80
CA PRO A 410 -3.08 15.17 -11.13
C PRO A 410 -3.30 15.00 -12.65
N ALA A 411 -3.48 16.12 -13.36
CA ALA A 411 -3.61 16.11 -14.81
C ALA A 411 -2.28 15.72 -15.48
N ALA A 412 -1.15 16.24 -15.02
CA ALA A 412 0.17 15.84 -15.49
C ALA A 412 0.44 14.33 -15.29
N MET A 413 0.06 13.80 -14.12
CA MET A 413 0.19 12.37 -13.81
C MET A 413 -0.67 11.49 -14.72
N LEU A 414 -1.83 11.97 -15.16
CA LEU A 414 -2.67 11.22 -16.09
C LEU A 414 -1.94 10.94 -17.41
N ILE A 415 -1.18 11.91 -17.92
CA ILE A 415 -0.36 11.73 -19.12
C ILE A 415 0.74 10.69 -18.89
N ASN A 416 1.41 10.73 -17.73
CA ASN A 416 2.40 9.71 -17.38
C ASN A 416 1.79 8.31 -17.36
N THR A 417 0.62 8.16 -16.74
CA THR A 417 -0.06 6.86 -16.62
C THR A 417 -0.41 6.27 -17.98
N TRP A 418 -0.90 7.08 -18.92
CA TRP A 418 -1.46 6.56 -20.17
C TRP A 418 -0.49 6.59 -21.36
N LEU A 419 0.50 7.48 -21.36
CA LEU A 419 1.47 7.64 -22.45
C LEU A 419 2.92 7.36 -22.01
N GLY A 420 3.17 7.13 -20.72
CA GLY A 420 4.49 6.77 -20.20
C GLY A 420 5.48 7.95 -20.07
N TYR A 421 5.07 9.18 -20.37
CA TYR A 421 5.97 10.35 -20.36
C TYR A 421 6.37 10.74 -18.93
N PRO A 422 7.67 10.90 -18.61
CA PRO A 422 8.12 11.31 -17.28
C PRO A 422 7.54 12.66 -16.87
N VAL A 423 7.16 12.82 -15.59
CA VAL A 423 6.57 14.06 -15.06
C VAL A 423 7.56 14.81 -14.18
N VAL A 424 7.67 16.12 -14.36
CA VAL A 424 8.63 16.99 -13.68
C VAL A 424 7.94 18.26 -13.16
N ASN A 425 8.16 18.61 -11.90
CA ASN A 425 7.72 19.91 -11.38
C ASN A 425 8.76 20.97 -11.78
N THR A 426 8.32 22.06 -12.41
CA THR A 426 9.21 23.14 -12.87
C THR A 426 9.84 23.92 -11.71
N ASN A 427 9.23 23.89 -10.52
CA ASN A 427 9.76 24.51 -9.31
C ASN A 427 10.76 23.63 -8.56
N SER A 428 10.97 22.38 -8.97
CA SER A 428 11.94 21.50 -8.31
C SER A 428 13.37 22.03 -8.49
N PHE A 429 14.17 21.94 -7.42
CA PHE A 429 15.56 22.38 -7.43
C PHE A 429 16.36 21.66 -8.53
N GLY A 430 17.00 22.44 -9.40
CA GLY A 430 17.81 21.92 -10.51
C GLY A 430 17.05 21.59 -11.80
N PHE A 431 15.78 22.01 -11.93
CA PHE A 431 15.08 21.96 -13.22
C PHE A 431 15.74 22.91 -14.24
N ASP A 432 16.09 22.38 -15.40
CA ASP A 432 16.63 23.15 -16.53
C ASP A 432 15.89 22.75 -17.82
N ARG A 433 15.08 23.67 -18.34
CA ARG A 433 14.35 23.53 -19.60
C ARG A 433 15.27 23.14 -20.75
N THR A 434 16.45 23.74 -20.83
CA THR A 434 17.33 23.60 -22.00
C THR A 434 17.79 22.17 -22.23
N ARG A 435 17.70 21.33 -21.19
CA ARG A 435 17.96 19.90 -21.28
C ARG A 435 16.94 19.19 -22.16
N TYR A 436 15.69 19.64 -22.29
CA TYR A 436 14.63 18.84 -22.92
C TYR A 436 14.15 19.42 -24.24
N ALA A 437 14.23 18.62 -25.31
CA ALA A 437 13.75 19.02 -26.63
C ALA A 437 12.20 19.11 -26.67
N ASN A 438 11.51 18.11 -26.11
CA ASN A 438 10.05 18.00 -26.15
C ASN A 438 9.45 18.13 -24.74
N ILE A 439 8.74 19.23 -24.49
CA ILE A 439 8.06 19.49 -23.22
C ILE A 439 6.56 19.65 -23.45
N LEU A 440 5.77 18.86 -22.74
CA LEU A 440 4.33 18.99 -22.61
C LEU A 440 4.02 19.59 -21.23
N HIS A 441 3.66 20.86 -21.16
CA HIS A 441 3.34 21.53 -19.90
C HIS A 441 1.85 21.43 -19.58
N VAL A 442 1.51 21.08 -18.34
CA VAL A 442 0.13 20.97 -17.86
C VAL A 442 -0.13 22.07 -16.85
N GLY A 443 -1.17 22.86 -17.13
CA GLY A 443 -1.49 24.08 -16.39
C GLY A 443 -1.09 25.35 -17.15
N GLY A 444 -1.75 26.46 -16.82
CA GLY A 444 -1.56 27.75 -17.54
C GLY A 444 -0.41 28.62 -17.02
N ALA A 445 0.15 28.31 -15.85
CA ALA A 445 1.14 29.15 -15.19
C ALA A 445 2.54 28.52 -15.20
N GLY A 446 3.58 29.33 -15.45
CA GLY A 446 4.98 28.91 -15.36
C GLY A 446 5.44 27.92 -16.44
N ALA A 447 4.74 27.88 -17.57
CA ALA A 447 5.10 27.03 -18.70
C ALA A 447 6.52 27.37 -19.22
N PRO A 448 7.45 26.40 -19.29
CA PRO A 448 8.77 26.64 -19.86
C PRO A 448 8.67 27.09 -21.33
N SER A 449 9.52 28.03 -21.74
CA SER A 449 9.50 28.59 -23.10
C SER A 449 9.59 27.52 -24.18
N GLY A 450 8.62 27.48 -25.09
CA GLY A 450 8.56 26.51 -26.20
C GLY A 450 7.99 25.13 -25.82
N SER A 451 7.31 25.00 -24.68
CA SER A 451 6.49 23.82 -24.37
C SER A 451 5.18 23.81 -25.15
N THR A 452 4.67 22.62 -25.49
CA THR A 452 3.26 22.43 -25.82
C THR A 452 2.44 22.52 -24.53
N VAL A 453 1.49 23.45 -24.45
CA VAL A 453 0.73 23.70 -23.22
C VAL A 453 -0.66 23.04 -23.28
N LEU A 454 -0.99 22.25 -22.26
CA LEU A 454 -2.31 21.69 -22.00
C LEU A 454 -2.90 22.42 -20.79
N ALA A 455 -3.76 23.38 -21.04
CA ALA A 455 -4.37 24.20 -20.00
C ALA A 455 -5.80 24.57 -20.36
N GLY A 456 -6.67 24.58 -19.36
CA GLY A 456 -8.02 25.16 -19.43
C GLY A 456 -8.16 26.34 -18.46
N ARG A 457 -9.37 26.91 -18.37
CA ARG A 457 -9.63 28.08 -17.49
C ARG A 457 -9.58 27.70 -16.01
N THR A 458 -9.96 26.46 -15.70
CA THR A 458 -9.86 25.87 -14.37
C THR A 458 -8.98 24.61 -14.42
N LYS A 459 -8.53 24.13 -13.25
CA LYS A 459 -7.80 22.85 -13.14
C LYS A 459 -8.60 21.65 -13.70
N TYR A 460 -9.93 21.74 -13.71
CA TYR A 460 -10.78 20.69 -14.25
C TYR A 460 -10.86 20.77 -15.78
N ASP A 461 -10.94 21.98 -16.33
CA ASP A 461 -10.85 22.17 -17.78
C ASP A 461 -9.47 21.73 -18.30
N THR A 462 -8.39 21.99 -17.53
CA THR A 462 -7.04 21.47 -17.81
C THR A 462 -7.04 19.94 -17.87
N LEU A 463 -7.73 19.27 -16.95
CA LEU A 463 -7.86 17.81 -16.95
C LEU A 463 -8.58 17.31 -18.21
N ASP A 464 -9.64 17.98 -18.65
CA ASP A 464 -10.39 17.61 -19.86
C ASP A 464 -9.51 17.74 -21.13
N VAL A 465 -8.76 18.84 -21.23
CA VAL A 465 -7.77 19.05 -22.31
C VAL A 465 -6.72 17.93 -22.33
N VAL A 466 -6.25 17.53 -21.15
CA VAL A 466 -5.29 16.42 -21.00
C VAL A 466 -5.90 15.08 -21.43
N VAL A 467 -7.14 14.80 -21.05
CA VAL A 467 -7.84 13.57 -21.45
C VAL A 467 -7.96 13.46 -22.97
N ASP A 468 -8.32 14.56 -23.63
CA ASP A 468 -8.42 14.58 -25.09
C ASP A 468 -7.06 14.45 -25.78
N TYR A 469 -6.02 15.04 -25.21
CA TYR A 469 -4.65 14.80 -25.65
C TYR A 469 -4.27 13.32 -25.56
N ILE A 470 -4.55 12.66 -24.43
CA ILE A 470 -4.28 11.22 -24.25
C ILE A 470 -5.02 10.40 -25.30
N LYS A 471 -6.32 10.63 -25.50
CA LYS A 471 -7.13 9.89 -26.48
C LYS A 471 -6.55 9.98 -27.90
N LYS A 472 -6.02 11.15 -28.29
CA LYS A 472 -5.42 11.37 -29.62
C LYS A 472 -4.05 10.73 -29.78
N ASN A 473 -3.32 10.49 -28.69
CA ASN A 473 -1.92 10.04 -28.71
C ASN A 473 -1.71 8.62 -28.17
N LYS A 474 -2.78 7.95 -27.74
CA LYS A 474 -2.76 6.55 -27.32
C LYS A 474 -2.79 5.66 -28.57
N LYS A 475 -1.65 5.08 -28.92
CA LYS A 475 -1.54 4.06 -29.97
C LYS A 475 -2.10 2.72 -29.50
#